data_AF-A0A4P9VFI8-F1
#
_entry.id   AF-A0A4P9VFI8-F1
#
_cell.length_a   1.000
_cell.length_b   1.000
_cell.length_c   1.000
_cell.angle_alpha   90.00
_cell.angle_beta   90.00
_cell.angle_gamma   90.00
#
_symmetry.space_group_name_H-M   'P 1'
#
loop_
_entity.id
_entity.type
_entity.pdbx_description
1 polymer ?
#
loop_
_entity_poly.entity_id
_entity_poly.type
_entity_poly.pdbx_seq_one_letter_code
_entity_poly.pdbx_strand_id
1 'polypeptide(L)'
;MVCNAYDSVIEWSNNTSEIPDVNESGWWVRSDSIPDRRDTRVIYVSHPFNEEVGESFWTLFLPANASINGWGDFPDEIEKSAFIKAKINKVLEYRDHYAWLEVEVEDKLLINDLKNKFTPVNEVHTIFDNIYDFDDYHLYEYDRWLYYYGTDQGDLSNWMLIEKNGKYTHLIALGESGLHYSTAYFGNILLSESTYKKIINKCDN
;
A
#
# COMPACT_ATOMS: atom_id res chain seq x y z
N MET A 1 5.74 -13.71 9.84
CA MET A 1 4.31 -13.37 9.84
C MET A 1 4.10 -12.41 8.70
N VAL A 2 3.12 -12.70 7.83
CA VAL A 2 2.71 -11.83 6.73
C VAL A 2 1.29 -11.39 7.06
N CYS A 3 1.04 -10.09 7.00
CA CYS A 3 -0.27 -9.50 7.22
C CYS A 3 -0.79 -8.97 5.88
N ASN A 4 -2.10 -9.02 5.66
CA ASN A 4 -2.79 -8.44 4.51
C ASN A 4 -3.42 -7.09 4.87
N ALA A 5 -3.56 -6.23 3.87
CA ALA A 5 -4.15 -4.91 3.95
C ALA A 5 -4.82 -4.57 2.61
N TYR A 6 -5.82 -3.70 2.63
CA TYR A 6 -6.34 -3.08 1.41
C TYR A 6 -5.29 -2.14 0.80
N ASP A 7 -5.21 -2.12 -0.53
CA ASP A 7 -4.36 -1.23 -1.31
C ASP A 7 -5.23 -0.44 -2.29
N SER A 8 -4.94 0.84 -2.53
CA SER A 8 -5.48 1.65 -3.63
C SER A 8 -7.01 1.77 -3.74
N VAL A 9 -7.77 1.20 -2.81
CA VAL A 9 -9.25 1.27 -2.72
C VAL A 9 -9.72 2.13 -1.54
N ILE A 10 -8.78 2.63 -0.74
CA ILE A 10 -9.04 3.50 0.40
C ILE A 10 -8.22 4.77 0.25
N GLU A 11 -8.91 5.89 0.28
CA GLU A 11 -8.29 7.21 0.25
C GLU A 11 -8.59 7.96 1.56
N TRP A 12 -7.57 8.62 2.08
CA TRP A 12 -7.63 9.27 3.39
C TRP A 12 -7.89 10.76 3.26
N SER A 13 -8.77 11.30 4.10
CA SER A 13 -8.90 12.75 4.30
C SER A 13 -8.39 13.16 5.67
N ASN A 14 -8.17 14.46 5.87
CA ASN A 14 -7.86 15.02 7.20
C ASN A 14 -9.11 15.29 8.04
N ASN A 15 -10.31 15.13 7.47
CA ASN A 15 -11.55 15.37 8.18
C ASN A 15 -11.79 14.27 9.21
N THR A 16 -12.46 14.61 10.31
CA THR A 16 -12.68 13.68 11.42
C THR A 16 -14.12 13.20 11.52
N SER A 17 -15.10 13.97 11.05
CA SER A 17 -16.52 13.65 11.23
C SER A 17 -17.44 14.02 10.06
N GLU A 18 -16.91 14.71 9.05
CA GLU A 18 -17.66 15.25 7.92
C GLU A 18 -16.96 14.91 6.61
N ILE A 19 -17.75 14.65 5.57
CA ILE A 19 -17.24 14.39 4.23
C ILE A 19 -16.51 15.66 3.74
N PRO A 20 -15.29 15.55 3.20
CA PRO A 20 -14.55 16.69 2.65
C PRO A 20 -15.33 17.44 1.58
N ASP A 21 -15.19 18.77 1.57
CA ASP A 21 -15.73 19.59 0.49
C ASP A 21 -15.09 19.21 -0.84
N VAL A 22 -15.95 19.09 -1.85
CA VAL A 22 -15.55 18.78 -3.22
C VAL A 22 -15.42 20.08 -4.00
N ASN A 23 -14.31 20.26 -4.71
CA ASN A 23 -14.08 21.44 -5.53
C ASN A 23 -14.92 21.43 -6.83
N GLU A 24 -14.88 22.53 -7.58
CA GLU A 24 -15.64 22.69 -8.84
C GLU A 24 -15.33 21.62 -9.91
N SER A 25 -14.16 20.98 -9.81
CA SER A 25 -13.73 19.92 -10.73
C SER A 25 -14.12 18.52 -10.25
N GLY A 26 -14.78 18.39 -9.09
CA GLY A 26 -15.19 17.10 -8.52
C GLY A 26 -14.14 16.42 -7.62
N TRP A 27 -13.08 17.12 -7.21
CA TRP A 27 -11.98 16.55 -6.41
C TRP A 27 -12.02 17.05 -4.97
N TRP A 28 -11.55 16.23 -4.03
CA TRP A 28 -11.32 16.62 -2.64
C TRP A 28 -9.83 16.53 -2.30
N VAL A 29 -9.45 17.16 -1.19
CA VAL A 29 -8.07 17.14 -0.70
C VAL A 29 -7.81 15.83 0.04
N ARG A 30 -6.84 15.05 -0.44
CA ARG A 30 -6.33 13.84 0.22
C ARG A 30 -5.35 14.21 1.33
N SER A 31 -5.24 13.34 2.32
CA SER A 31 -4.35 13.53 3.46
C SER A 31 -2.88 13.29 3.05
N ASP A 32 -2.01 14.21 3.48
CA ASP A 32 -0.55 14.06 3.40
C ASP A 32 0.08 13.58 4.71
N SER A 33 -0.74 13.36 5.75
CA SER A 33 -0.24 13.04 7.09
C SER A 33 -0.72 11.67 7.53
N ILE A 34 0.23 10.79 7.86
CA ILE A 34 -0.05 9.48 8.46
C ILE A 34 -0.88 9.70 9.73
N PRO A 35 -2.07 9.10 9.85
CA PRO A 35 -2.89 9.28 11.05
C PRO A 35 -2.28 8.57 12.26
N ASP A 36 -2.48 9.14 13.44
CA ASP A 36 -1.98 8.62 14.71
C ASP A 36 -2.96 7.65 15.37
N ARG A 37 -2.46 6.85 16.32
CA ARG A 37 -3.32 5.94 17.08
C ARG A 37 -4.38 6.72 17.87
N ARG A 38 -5.64 6.26 17.80
CA ARG A 38 -6.87 6.91 18.30
C ARG A 38 -7.34 8.11 17.50
N ASP A 39 -6.66 8.46 16.40
CA ASP A 39 -7.20 9.46 15.50
C ASP A 39 -8.49 8.95 14.88
N THR A 40 -9.47 9.84 14.77
CA THR A 40 -10.63 9.64 13.92
C THR A 40 -10.34 10.26 12.55
N ARG A 41 -10.69 9.54 11.48
CA ARG A 41 -10.57 10.03 10.11
C ARG A 41 -11.79 9.65 9.30
N VAL A 42 -12.10 10.49 8.33
CA VAL A 42 -13.05 10.20 7.27
C VAL A 42 -12.28 9.67 6.07
N ILE A 43 -12.63 8.46 5.62
CA ILE A 43 -12.02 7.80 4.48
C ILE A 43 -13.05 7.61 3.37
N TYR A 44 -12.58 7.70 2.14
CA TYR A 44 -13.31 7.28 0.96
C TYR A 44 -12.92 5.84 0.64
N VAL A 45 -13.89 4.97 0.42
CA VAL A 45 -13.64 3.57 0.02
C VAL A 45 -14.35 3.27 -1.30
N SER A 46 -13.68 2.52 -2.17
CA SER A 46 -14.20 2.03 -3.44
C SER A 46 -14.10 0.50 -3.51
N HIS A 47 -14.69 -0.09 -4.55
CA HIS A 47 -14.56 -1.53 -4.78
C HIS A 47 -13.12 -1.90 -5.18
N PRO A 48 -12.57 -3.02 -4.69
CA PRO A 48 -13.16 -3.99 -3.74
C PRO A 48 -12.95 -3.63 -2.27
N PHE A 49 -14.05 -3.53 -1.51
CA PHE A 49 -14.06 -3.35 -0.05
C PHE A 49 -15.31 -4.03 0.53
N ASN A 50 -15.16 -4.78 1.62
CA ASN A 50 -16.23 -5.66 2.12
C ASN A 50 -16.30 -5.82 3.65
N GLU A 51 -15.83 -4.81 4.38
CA GLU A 51 -15.85 -4.78 5.85
C GLU A 51 -17.15 -4.13 6.39
N GLU A 52 -17.57 -4.52 7.59
CA GLU A 52 -18.77 -4.01 8.26
C GLU A 52 -18.46 -3.02 9.40
N VAL A 53 -19.47 -2.22 9.77
CA VAL A 53 -19.35 -1.31 10.93
C VAL A 53 -19.00 -2.09 12.19
N GLY A 54 -17.95 -1.64 12.89
CA GLY A 54 -17.41 -2.31 14.06
C GLY A 54 -16.30 -3.31 13.78
N GLU A 55 -16.03 -3.65 12.51
CA GLU A 55 -14.89 -4.48 12.11
C GLU A 55 -13.60 -3.65 11.99
N SER A 56 -12.48 -4.32 12.20
CA SER A 56 -11.15 -3.75 12.05
C SER A 56 -10.45 -4.34 10.83
N PHE A 57 -9.87 -3.48 10.01
CA PHE A 57 -9.16 -3.85 8.80
C PHE A 57 -7.80 -3.16 8.73
N TRP A 58 -6.91 -3.70 7.91
CA TRP A 58 -5.65 -3.05 7.57
C TRP A 58 -5.76 -2.39 6.19
N THR A 59 -5.08 -1.27 6.01
CA THR A 59 -4.93 -0.59 4.72
C THR A 59 -3.54 0.01 4.58
N LEU A 60 -3.03 0.08 3.36
CA LEU A 60 -1.88 0.90 3.02
C LEU A 60 -2.32 2.36 2.95
N PHE A 61 -1.74 3.20 3.79
CA PHE A 61 -1.83 4.66 3.70
C PHE A 61 -0.74 5.15 2.75
N LEU A 62 -1.15 5.88 1.72
CA LEU A 62 -0.30 6.65 0.81
C LEU A 62 -0.63 8.14 1.00
N PRO A 63 0.38 9.03 1.07
CA PRO A 63 0.15 10.47 1.01
C PRO A 63 -0.46 10.89 -0.35
N ALA A 64 -0.87 12.15 -0.46
CA ALA A 64 -1.76 12.57 -1.54
C ALA A 64 -1.18 12.32 -2.93
N ASN A 65 0.12 12.56 -3.17
CA ASN A 65 0.67 12.42 -4.51
C ASN A 65 0.89 10.96 -4.90
N ALA A 66 1.44 10.15 -4.00
CA ALA A 66 1.63 8.71 -4.20
C ALA A 66 0.29 7.97 -4.28
N SER A 67 -0.76 8.44 -3.59
CA SER A 67 -2.09 7.84 -3.74
C SER A 67 -2.68 8.01 -5.14
N ILE A 68 -2.23 9.03 -5.90
CA ILE A 68 -2.71 9.33 -7.25
C ILE A 68 -1.80 8.72 -8.32
N ASN A 69 -0.49 8.86 -8.15
CA ASN A 69 0.51 8.55 -9.20
C ASN A 69 1.49 7.44 -8.78
N GLY A 70 1.32 6.88 -7.58
CA GLY A 70 2.20 5.84 -7.04
C GLY A 70 3.56 6.35 -6.58
N TRP A 71 4.32 5.47 -5.93
CA TRP A 71 5.69 5.76 -5.50
C TRP A 71 6.71 5.87 -6.64
N GLY A 72 6.37 5.42 -7.85
CA GLY A 72 7.23 5.57 -9.03
C GLY A 72 7.48 7.05 -9.35
N ASP A 73 6.42 7.86 -9.30
CA ASP A 73 6.49 9.30 -9.56
C ASP A 73 6.82 10.12 -8.29
N PHE A 74 6.45 9.61 -7.11
CA PHE A 74 6.67 10.27 -5.80
C PHE A 74 7.42 9.37 -4.81
N PRO A 75 8.69 9.02 -5.08
CA PRO A 75 9.43 8.05 -4.27
C PRO A 75 9.79 8.57 -2.87
N ASP A 76 9.83 9.89 -2.66
CA ASP A 76 10.05 10.48 -1.33
C ASP A 76 8.87 10.26 -0.37
N GLU A 77 7.71 9.84 -0.89
CA GLU A 77 6.52 9.51 -0.11
C GLU A 77 6.49 8.05 0.39
N ILE A 78 7.45 7.20 -0.04
CA ILE A 78 7.61 5.83 0.49
C ILE A 78 7.75 5.87 2.01
N GLU A 79 8.64 6.73 2.53
CA GLU A 79 8.88 6.84 3.98
C GLU A 79 7.76 7.57 4.74
N LYS A 80 6.89 8.27 4.01
CA LYS A 80 5.68 8.93 4.54
C LYS A 80 4.44 8.02 4.44
N SER A 81 4.62 6.79 3.99
CA SER A 81 3.55 5.79 3.90
C SER A 81 3.57 4.87 5.12
N ALA A 82 2.44 4.19 5.38
CA ALA A 82 2.31 3.29 6.51
C ALA A 82 1.20 2.27 6.29
N PHE A 83 1.29 1.12 6.95
CA PHE A 83 0.14 0.25 7.14
C PHE A 83 -0.65 0.72 8.36
N ILE A 84 -1.94 0.97 8.16
CA ILE A 84 -2.84 1.47 9.20
C ILE A 84 -3.87 0.40 9.49
N LYS A 85 -4.03 0.08 10.78
CA LYS A 85 -5.16 -0.70 11.25
C LYS A 85 -6.23 0.27 11.71
N ALA A 86 -7.41 0.19 11.10
CA ALA A 86 -8.53 1.06 11.39
C ALA A 86 -9.79 0.24 11.70
N LYS A 87 -10.68 0.83 12.48
CA LYS A 87 -11.99 0.27 12.82
C LYS A 87 -13.09 1.17 12.31
N ILE A 88 -14.10 0.60 11.66
CA ILE A 88 -15.24 1.37 11.15
C ILE A 88 -16.14 1.80 12.31
N ASN A 89 -16.29 3.11 12.51
CA ASN A 89 -17.18 3.67 13.52
C ASN A 89 -18.60 3.88 12.97
N LYS A 90 -18.72 4.49 11.79
CA LYS A 90 -20.01 4.71 11.12
C LYS A 90 -19.84 4.94 9.62
N VAL A 91 -20.92 4.70 8.89
CA VAL A 91 -21.08 5.08 7.48
C VAL A 91 -21.63 6.51 7.43
N LEU A 92 -20.94 7.42 6.74
CA LEU A 92 -21.38 8.79 6.50
C LEU A 92 -22.22 8.90 5.23
N GLU A 93 -21.78 8.22 4.17
CA GLU A 93 -22.50 8.11 2.90
C GLU A 93 -22.22 6.75 2.25
N TYR A 94 -23.22 6.22 1.55
CA TYR A 94 -23.10 5.01 0.75
C TYR A 94 -23.75 5.21 -0.63
N ARG A 95 -23.04 4.84 -1.69
CA ARG A 95 -23.46 4.86 -3.10
C ARG A 95 -23.09 3.55 -3.77
N ASP A 96 -23.54 3.36 -5.01
CA ASP A 96 -23.36 2.11 -5.76
C ASP A 96 -21.89 1.71 -5.97
N HIS A 97 -20.96 2.68 -5.99
CA HIS A 97 -19.54 2.44 -6.30
C HIS A 97 -18.56 2.92 -5.23
N TYR A 98 -19.05 3.57 -4.17
CA TYR A 98 -18.20 4.09 -3.10
C TYR A 98 -18.97 4.30 -1.80
N ALA A 99 -18.23 4.45 -0.71
CA ALA A 99 -18.75 4.91 0.57
C ALA A 99 -17.79 5.89 1.23
N TRP A 100 -18.33 6.77 2.04
CA TRP A 100 -17.57 7.58 2.99
C TRP A 100 -17.78 7.01 4.38
N LEU A 101 -16.68 6.70 5.05
CA LEU A 101 -16.69 6.05 6.36
C LEU A 101 -15.95 6.93 7.37
N GLU A 102 -16.47 7.00 8.59
CA GLU A 102 -15.67 7.45 9.74
C GLU A 102 -15.01 6.23 10.37
N VAL A 103 -13.70 6.31 10.58
CA VAL A 103 -12.90 5.24 11.18
C VAL A 103 -12.06 5.76 12.35
N GLU A 104 -11.79 4.89 13.32
CA GLU A 104 -10.79 5.12 14.36
C GLU A 104 -9.53 4.30 14.06
N VAL A 105 -8.36 4.94 14.15
CA VAL A 105 -7.07 4.27 13.99
C VAL A 105 -6.71 3.47 15.24
N GLU A 106 -6.64 2.15 15.11
CA GLU A 106 -6.26 1.25 16.20
C GLU A 106 -4.74 1.10 16.35
N ASP A 107 -4.03 1.06 15.22
CA ASP A 107 -2.58 0.86 15.16
C ASP A 107 -1.99 1.40 13.85
N LYS A 108 -0.67 1.65 13.87
CA LYS A 108 0.09 2.06 12.68
C LYS A 108 1.46 1.41 12.63
N LEU A 109 1.87 0.98 11.45
CA LEU A 109 3.17 0.42 11.16
C LEU A 109 3.82 1.21 10.03
N LEU A 110 4.81 2.04 10.38
CA LEU A 110 5.57 2.83 9.42
C LEU A 110 6.40 1.91 8.54
N ILE A 111 6.47 2.21 7.24
CA ILE A 111 7.27 1.44 6.27
C ILE A 111 8.72 1.28 6.74
N ASN A 112 9.32 2.36 7.24
CA ASN A 112 10.70 2.39 7.76
C ASN A 112 10.94 1.46 8.97
N ASP A 113 9.89 1.11 9.71
CA ASP A 113 9.99 0.32 10.94
C ASP A 113 9.62 -1.15 10.75
N LEU A 114 9.04 -1.53 9.61
CA LEU A 114 8.55 -2.90 9.37
C LEU A 114 9.62 -3.97 9.58
N LYS A 115 10.84 -3.75 9.07
CA LYS A 115 11.96 -4.69 9.28
C LYS A 115 12.31 -4.93 10.75
N ASN A 116 12.06 -3.96 11.62
CA ASN A 116 12.35 -4.04 13.05
C ASN A 116 11.19 -4.66 13.83
N LYS A 117 9.96 -4.59 13.28
CA LYS A 117 8.75 -5.16 13.87
C LYS A 117 8.60 -6.64 13.61
N PHE A 118 9.09 -7.13 12.47
CA PHE A 118 8.97 -8.53 12.09
C PHE A 118 10.33 -9.22 12.08
N THR A 119 10.40 -10.40 12.70
CA THR A 119 11.56 -11.28 12.57
C THR A 119 11.74 -11.65 11.09
N PRO A 120 12.96 -11.46 10.53
CA PRO A 120 13.21 -11.79 9.14
C PRO A 120 13.02 -13.29 8.90
N VAL A 121 12.37 -13.62 7.80
CA VAL A 121 12.24 -15.00 7.31
C VAL A 121 12.97 -15.14 5.98
N ASN A 122 13.65 -16.27 5.78
CA ASN A 122 14.30 -16.53 4.48
C ASN A 122 13.23 -16.81 3.43
N GLU A 123 13.47 -16.30 2.23
CA GLU A 123 12.76 -16.72 1.02
C GLU A 123 12.87 -18.26 0.87
N VAL A 124 11.71 -18.93 0.77
CA VAL A 124 11.63 -20.40 0.61
C VAL A 124 11.52 -20.77 -0.88
N HIS A 125 10.72 -20.00 -1.62
CA HIS A 125 10.55 -20.07 -3.07
C HIS A 125 10.75 -18.67 -3.63
N THR A 126 11.18 -18.57 -4.88
CA THR A 126 11.38 -17.28 -5.55
C THR A 126 10.08 -16.48 -5.44
N ILE A 127 10.15 -15.20 -5.03
CA ILE A 127 8.94 -14.37 -4.98
C ILE A 127 8.22 -14.30 -6.33
N PHE A 128 8.96 -14.36 -7.44
CA PHE A 128 8.44 -14.45 -8.81
C PHE A 128 7.59 -15.69 -9.10
N ASP A 129 7.70 -16.75 -8.30
CA ASP A 129 6.85 -17.93 -8.46
C ASP A 129 5.43 -17.66 -7.88
N ASN A 130 5.26 -16.55 -7.16
CA ASN A 130 4.03 -16.17 -6.46
C ASN A 130 3.40 -14.87 -6.97
N ILE A 131 3.97 -14.24 -8.00
CA ILE A 131 3.44 -13.01 -8.61
C ILE A 131 3.32 -13.19 -10.12
N TYR A 132 2.57 -12.30 -10.77
CA TYR A 132 2.42 -12.32 -12.22
C TYR A 132 3.73 -11.93 -12.92
N ASP A 133 3.98 -12.58 -14.05
CA ASP A 133 5.09 -12.27 -14.93
C ASP A 133 4.59 -11.35 -16.06
N PHE A 134 4.78 -10.05 -15.88
CA PHE A 134 4.39 -9.04 -16.86
C PHE A 134 5.54 -8.67 -17.79
N ASP A 135 5.19 -8.36 -19.05
CA ASP A 135 6.12 -7.79 -20.03
C ASP A 135 6.36 -6.29 -19.79
N ASP A 136 5.35 -5.57 -19.28
CA ASP A 136 5.46 -4.17 -18.90
C ASP A 136 5.78 -4.05 -17.40
N TYR A 137 6.99 -3.61 -17.10
CA TYR A 137 7.46 -3.42 -15.75
C TYR A 137 8.46 -2.27 -15.64
N HIS A 138 8.54 -1.74 -14.42
CA HIS A 138 9.41 -0.64 -14.06
C HIS A 138 10.07 -0.93 -12.72
N LEU A 139 11.34 -0.54 -12.61
CA LEU A 139 12.07 -0.56 -11.35
C LEU A 139 12.59 0.84 -11.08
N TYR A 140 12.18 1.36 -9.93
CA TYR A 140 12.59 2.65 -9.44
C TYR A 140 13.53 2.44 -8.26
N GLU A 141 14.66 3.13 -8.29
CA GLU A 141 15.63 3.14 -7.19
C GLU A 141 15.62 4.51 -6.52
N TYR A 142 15.44 4.53 -5.19
CA TYR A 142 15.48 5.75 -4.39
C TYR A 142 16.14 5.50 -3.04
N ASP A 143 17.32 6.08 -2.82
CA ASP A 143 18.15 5.85 -1.64
C ASP A 143 18.34 4.33 -1.36
N ARG A 144 17.76 3.82 -0.27
CA ARG A 144 17.80 2.41 0.09
C ARG A 144 16.62 1.60 -0.45
N TRP A 145 15.66 2.23 -1.10
CA TRP A 145 14.45 1.60 -1.60
C TRP A 145 14.60 1.19 -3.06
N LEU A 146 14.12 -0.01 -3.36
CA LEU A 146 13.80 -0.48 -4.70
C LEU A 146 12.30 -0.70 -4.76
N TYR A 147 11.64 -0.02 -5.69
CA TYR A 147 10.22 -0.17 -5.97
C TYR A 147 10.05 -0.80 -7.35
N TYR A 148 9.62 -2.05 -7.37
CA TYR A 148 9.26 -2.75 -8.59
C TYR A 148 7.75 -2.61 -8.81
N TYR A 149 7.34 -2.33 -10.04
CA TYR A 149 5.94 -2.28 -10.46
C TYR A 149 5.82 -2.98 -11.80
N GLY A 150 4.85 -3.88 -11.95
CA GLY A 150 4.53 -4.51 -13.24
C GLY A 150 3.03 -4.54 -13.44
N THR A 151 2.59 -4.42 -14.69
CA THR A 151 1.17 -4.39 -15.05
C THR A 151 0.90 -5.01 -16.41
N ASP A 152 -0.32 -5.49 -16.61
CA ASP A 152 -0.84 -5.85 -17.93
C ASP A 152 -2.03 -4.94 -18.26
N GLN A 153 -1.80 -3.97 -19.15
CA GLN A 153 -2.81 -3.01 -19.65
C GLN A 153 -3.65 -2.30 -18.56
N GLY A 154 -3.16 -2.26 -17.31
CA GLY A 154 -3.87 -1.67 -16.17
C GLY A 154 -4.96 -2.55 -15.54
N ASP A 155 -5.22 -3.75 -16.07
CA ASP A 155 -6.26 -4.67 -15.54
C ASP A 155 -5.73 -5.54 -14.39
N LEU A 156 -4.43 -5.86 -14.43
CA LEU A 156 -3.70 -6.61 -13.42
C LEU A 156 -2.39 -5.88 -13.12
N SER A 157 -1.99 -5.85 -11.86
CA SER A 157 -0.68 -5.35 -11.48
C SER A 157 -0.15 -6.03 -10.24
N ASN A 158 1.18 -5.98 -10.08
CA ASN A 158 1.83 -6.29 -8.83
C ASN A 158 3.01 -5.35 -8.60
N TRP A 159 3.29 -5.06 -7.36
CA TRP A 159 4.42 -4.24 -6.97
C TRP A 159 5.16 -4.82 -5.78
N MET A 160 6.47 -4.57 -5.70
CA MET A 160 7.31 -4.96 -4.57
C MET A 160 8.04 -3.75 -4.03
N LEU A 161 8.02 -3.57 -2.72
CA LEU A 161 8.84 -2.60 -2.01
C LEU A 161 9.95 -3.32 -1.26
N ILE A 162 11.18 -3.02 -1.65
CA ILE A 162 12.38 -3.72 -1.23
C ILE A 162 13.35 -2.74 -0.59
N GLU A 163 13.87 -3.07 0.58
CA GLU A 163 14.90 -2.30 1.27
C GLU A 163 16.28 -2.94 1.11
N LYS A 164 17.25 -2.15 0.63
CA LYS A 164 18.67 -2.48 0.56
C LYS A 164 19.37 -2.00 1.83
N ASN A 165 19.94 -2.90 2.62
CA ASN A 165 20.75 -2.51 3.80
C ASN A 165 22.23 -2.89 3.68
N GLY A 166 22.72 -3.01 2.45
CA GLY A 166 24.11 -3.33 2.10
C GLY A 166 24.46 -4.81 2.26
N LYS A 167 24.06 -5.46 3.36
CA LYS A 167 24.32 -6.89 3.59
C LYS A 167 23.18 -7.80 3.15
N TYR A 168 21.96 -7.31 3.27
CA TYR A 168 20.75 -8.05 2.98
C TYR A 168 19.77 -7.20 2.17
N THR A 169 18.96 -7.88 1.37
CA THR A 169 17.87 -7.30 0.61
C THR A 169 16.58 -7.81 1.21
N HIS A 170 15.76 -6.90 1.73
CA HIS A 170 14.52 -7.23 2.43
C HIS A 170 13.32 -6.87 1.56
N LEU A 171 12.46 -7.83 1.27
CA LEU A 171 11.12 -7.54 0.79
C LEU A 171 10.25 -7.13 1.99
N ILE A 172 9.84 -5.87 1.98
CA ILE A 172 9.12 -5.22 3.08
C ILE A 172 7.61 -5.26 2.83
N ALA A 173 7.21 -5.00 1.59
CA ALA A 173 5.82 -5.08 1.17
C ALA A 173 5.70 -5.58 -0.27
N LEU A 174 4.59 -6.22 -0.56
CA LEU A 174 4.18 -6.72 -1.87
C LEU A 174 2.72 -6.32 -2.06
N GLY A 175 2.35 -5.77 -3.19
CA GLY A 175 0.93 -5.58 -3.53
C GLY A 175 0.57 -6.23 -4.84
N GLU A 176 -0.70 -6.60 -4.94
CA GLU A 176 -1.29 -7.22 -6.11
C GLU A 176 -2.69 -6.65 -6.29
N SER A 177 -3.02 -6.31 -7.53
CA SER A 177 -4.34 -5.84 -7.89
C SER A 177 -4.87 -6.55 -9.13
N GLY A 178 -6.19 -6.66 -9.17
CA GLY A 178 -6.95 -7.15 -10.31
C GLY A 178 -8.40 -6.71 -10.19
N LEU A 179 -9.25 -7.20 -11.11
CA LEU A 179 -10.65 -6.78 -11.19
C LEU A 179 -11.45 -6.88 -9.87
N HIS A 180 -11.09 -7.80 -8.98
CA HIS A 180 -11.85 -8.11 -7.76
C HIS A 180 -11.02 -8.06 -6.47
N TYR A 181 -9.76 -7.65 -6.54
CA TYR A 181 -8.92 -7.52 -5.36
C TYR A 181 -7.93 -6.37 -5.54
N SER A 182 -7.59 -5.72 -4.44
CA SER A 182 -6.48 -4.77 -4.38
C SER A 182 -5.88 -4.85 -2.98
N THR A 183 -4.78 -5.60 -2.89
CA THR A 183 -4.25 -6.08 -1.61
C THR A 183 -2.77 -5.76 -1.51
N ALA A 184 -2.36 -5.25 -0.36
CA ALA A 184 -0.98 -5.14 0.04
C ALA A 184 -0.68 -6.12 1.18
N TYR A 185 0.43 -6.81 1.07
CA TYR A 185 1.01 -7.67 2.09
C TYR A 185 2.26 -7.01 2.64
N PHE A 186 2.48 -7.15 3.94
CA PHE A 186 3.68 -6.61 4.59
C PHE A 186 4.31 -7.58 5.57
N GLY A 187 5.62 -7.47 5.71
CA GLY A 187 6.43 -8.33 6.54
C GLY A 187 7.91 -8.01 6.45
N ASN A 188 8.73 -9.06 6.54
CA ASN A 188 10.19 -8.95 6.46
C ASN A 188 10.76 -10.26 5.90
N ILE A 189 10.92 -10.32 4.58
CA ILE A 189 11.47 -11.49 3.88
C ILE A 189 12.87 -11.17 3.38
N LEU A 190 13.85 -11.98 3.73
CA LEU A 190 15.20 -11.93 3.19
C LEU A 190 15.20 -12.56 1.80
N LEU A 191 15.44 -11.75 0.77
CA LEU A 191 15.52 -12.22 -0.61
C LEU A 191 16.85 -12.94 -0.84
N SER A 192 16.80 -14.03 -1.60
CA SER A 192 18.00 -14.71 -2.08
C SER A 192 18.77 -13.84 -3.09
N GLU A 193 20.08 -14.07 -3.24
CA GLU A 193 20.86 -13.40 -4.27
C GLU A 193 20.32 -13.67 -5.69
N SER A 194 19.80 -14.87 -5.93
CA SER A 194 19.18 -15.25 -7.21
C SER A 194 17.94 -14.42 -7.51
N THR A 195 17.04 -14.25 -6.53
CA THR A 195 15.85 -13.42 -6.69
C THR A 195 16.23 -11.97 -6.89
N TYR A 196 17.16 -11.45 -6.09
CA TYR A 196 17.66 -10.10 -6.23
C TYR A 196 18.23 -9.85 -7.63
N LYS A 197 19.11 -10.74 -8.13
CA LYS A 197 19.64 -10.65 -9.50
C LYS A 197 18.55 -10.70 -10.55
N LYS A 198 17.50 -11.51 -10.37
CA LYS A 198 16.37 -11.58 -11.30
C LYS A 198 15.57 -10.27 -11.32
N ILE A 199 15.38 -9.61 -10.17
CA ILE A 199 14.74 -8.28 -10.09
C ILE A 199 15.55 -7.27 -10.90
N ILE A 200 16.86 -7.17 -10.65
CA ILE A 200 17.72 -6.21 -11.35
C ILE A 200 17.79 -6.52 -12.85
N ASN A 201 18.06 -7.79 -13.22
CA ASN A 201 18.26 -8.17 -14.63
C ASN A 201 17.00 -8.10 -15.48
N LYS A 202 15.80 -8.23 -14.89
CA LYS A 202 14.58 -7.94 -15.63
C LYS A 202 14.61 -6.50 -16.13
N CYS A 203 15.10 -5.55 -15.33
CA CYS A 203 15.02 -4.12 -15.63
C CYS A 203 16.14 -3.54 -16.49
N ASP A 204 17.12 -4.35 -16.89
CA ASP A 204 18.24 -3.95 -17.75
C ASP A 204 18.03 -4.29 -19.25
N ASN A 205 16.85 -4.78 -19.67
CA ASN A 205 16.51 -5.03 -21.08
C ASN A 205 15.38 -4.10 -21.57
#